data_AF-A0A7I0JTS3-F1
#
_entry.id   AF-A0A7I0JTS3-F1
#
_cell.length_a   1.000
_cell.length_b   1.000
_cell.length_c   1.000
_cell.angle_alpha   90.00
_cell.angle_beta   90.00
_cell.angle_gamma   90.00
#
_symmetry.space_group_name_H-M   'P 1'
#
loop_
_entity.id
_entity.type
_entity.pdbx_description
1 polymer ?
#
loop_
_entity_poly.entity_id
_entity_poly.type
_entity_poly.pdbx_seq_one_letter_code
_entity_poly.pdbx_strand_id
1 'polypeptide(L)' 'MSTREIADVIGRRLGVPVVAKTHEEAAGHFGFVGHFFGLGWPASSARTRELLGWPPSQPGLIPDLDRSRHFES' A
#
# COMPACT_ATOMS: atom_id res chain seq x y z
N MET A 1 2.36 7.40 2.87
CA MET A 1 2.47 5.93 3.01
C MET A 1 3.09 5.42 1.74
N SER A 2 4.15 4.63 1.86
CA SER A 2 4.90 4.11 0.71
C SER A 2 4.38 2.73 0.30
N THR A 3 4.52 2.40 -0.97
CA THR A 3 4.27 1.06 -1.52
C THR A 3 5.16 0.00 -0.87
N ARG A 4 6.37 0.40 -0.45
CA ARG A 4 7.32 -0.42 0.30
C ARG A 4 6.73 -0.93 1.62
N GLU A 5 6.12 -0.06 2.42
CA GLU A 5 5.55 -0.45 3.72
C GLU A 5 4.44 -1.51 3.57
N ILE A 6 3.64 -1.41 2.51
CA ILE A 6 2.61 -2.39 2.19
C ILE A 6 3.26 -3.74 1.83
N ALA A 7 4.26 -3.73 0.96
CA ALA A 7 4.99 -4.93 0.56
C ALA A 7 5.68 -5.62 1.76
N ASP A 8 6.31 -4.85 2.65
CA ASP A 8 6.99 -5.36 3.85
C ASP A 8 6.02 -6.08 4.81
N VAL A 9 4.80 -5.55 5.02
CA VAL A 9 3.78 -6.20 5.85
C VAL A 9 3.32 -7.52 5.22
N ILE A 10 3.02 -7.51 3.92
CA ILE A 10 2.55 -8.69 3.20
C ILE A 10 3.63 -9.78 3.20
N GLY A 11 4.87 -9.42 2.85
CA GLY A 11 6.00 -10.36 2.83
C GLY A 11 6.25 -11.00 4.19
N ARG A 12 6.23 -10.20 5.26
CA ARG A 12 6.34 -10.70 6.63
C ARG A 12 5.20 -11.66 7.00
N ARG A 13 3.95 -11.32 6.66
CA ARG A 13 2.77 -12.12 6.99
C ARG A 13 2.73 -13.46 6.24
N LEU A 14 3.20 -13.48 5.00
CA LEU A 14 3.25 -14.67 4.16
C LEU A 14 4.58 -15.45 4.27
N GLY A 15 5.58 -14.92 4.98
CA GLY A 15 6.90 -15.53 5.07
C GLY A 15 7.67 -15.53 3.75
N VAL A 16 7.42 -14.56 2.86
CA VAL A 16 8.08 -14.45 1.54
C VAL A 16 9.01 -13.25 1.48
N PRO A 17 10.15 -13.34 0.78
CA PRO A 17 11.08 -12.21 0.63
C PRO A 17 10.47 -11.03 -0.12
N VAL A 18 10.77 -9.81 0.33
CA VAL A 18 10.46 -8.57 -0.40
C VAL A 18 11.70 -8.11 -1.14
N VAL A 19 11.55 -7.84 -2.44
CA VAL A 19 12.66 -7.45 -3.33
C VAL A 19 12.36 -6.09 -3.94
N ALA A 20 13.29 -5.15 -3.79
CA ALA A 20 13.22 -3.86 -4.46
C ALA A 20 13.52 -4.02 -5.96
N LYS A 21 12.79 -3.29 -6.80
CA LYS A 21 13.01 -3.24 -8.25
C LYS A 21 13.31 -1.81 -8.67
N THR A 22 14.19 -1.65 -9.64
CA THR A 22 14.41 -0.38 -10.33
C THR A 22 13.18 0.01 -11.17
N HIS A 23 13.12 1.26 -11.63
CA HIS A 23 12.02 1.71 -12.50
C HIS A 23 11.93 0.90 -13.80
N GLU A 24 13.06 0.52 -14.39
CA GLU A 24 13.12 -0.29 -15.61
C GLU A 24 12.61 -1.71 -15.37
N GLU A 25 13.08 -2.36 -14.30
CA GLU A 25 12.62 -3.69 -13.90
C GLU A 25 11.13 -3.70 -13.51
N ALA A 26 10.66 -2.63 -12.88
CA ALA A 26 9.25 -2.48 -12.52
C ALA A 26 8.35 -2.37 -13.74
N ALA A 27 8.79 -1.69 -14.81
CA ALA A 27 8.06 -1.63 -16.08
C ALA A 27 7.94 -3.01 -16.73
N GLY A 28 9.02 -3.80 -16.73
CA GLY A 28 8.98 -5.19 -17.22
C GLY A 28 8.13 -6.13 -16.35
N HIS A 29 8.11 -5.92 -15.03
CA HIS A 29 7.41 -6.79 -14.09
C HIS A 29 5.92 -6.47 -13.94
N PHE A 30 5.57 -5.19 -13.85
CA PHE A 30 4.19 -4.71 -13.60
C PHE A 30 3.51 -4.13 -14.85
N GLY A 31 4.21 -4.07 -15.99
CA GLY A 31 3.69 -3.44 -17.21
C GLY A 31 3.39 -1.96 -17.00
N PHE A 32 2.31 -1.47 -17.62
CA PHE A 32 1.91 -0.06 -17.51
C PHE A 32 1.62 0.38 -16.07
N VAL A 33 1.26 -0.56 -15.18
CA VAL A 33 0.96 -0.25 -13.76
C VAL A 33 2.22 0.13 -12.99
N GLY A 34 3.39 -0.38 -13.39
CA GLY A 34 4.68 -0.03 -12.79
C GLY A 34 4.97 1.47 -12.84
N HIS A 35 4.46 2.17 -13.86
CA HIS A 35 4.55 3.63 -13.95
C HIS A 35 3.91 4.33 -12.75
N PHE A 36 2.75 3.88 -12.29
CA PHE A 36 2.05 4.53 -11.16
C PHE A 36 2.76 4.33 -9.83
N PHE A 37 3.37 3.17 -9.61
CA PHE A 37 4.08 2.88 -8.35
C PHE A 37 5.34 3.75 -8.16
N GLY A 38 6.00 4.16 -9.25
CA GLY A 38 7.16 5.07 -9.19
C GLY A 38 6.84 6.51 -8.79
N LEU A 39 5.56 6.92 -8.88
CA LEU A 39 5.16 8.32 -8.70
C LEU A 39 4.81 8.68 -7.24
N GLY A 40 4.73 7.70 -6.32
CA GLY A 40 4.57 7.93 -4.87
C GLY A 40 3.28 8.62 -4.40
N TRP A 41 2.30 8.80 -5.30
CA TRP A 41 1.14 9.69 -5.20
C TRP A 41 0.68 10.05 -3.79
N PRO A 42 1.02 11.25 -3.28
CA PRO A 42 0.51 11.71 -2.00
C PRO A 42 -0.98 11.99 -2.11
N ALA A 43 -1.79 11.27 -1.32
CA ALA A 43 -3.22 11.49 -1.20
C ALA A 43 -3.57 11.96 0.22
N SER A 44 -4.61 12.79 0.31
CA SER A 44 -5.16 13.30 1.57
C SER A 44 -6.68 13.20 1.56
N SER A 45 -7.27 12.90 2.72
CA SER A 45 -8.72 12.91 2.92
C SER A 45 -9.25 14.22 3.49
N ALA A 46 -8.41 15.26 3.65
CA ALA A 46 -8.76 16.51 4.34
C ALA A 46 -10.04 17.16 3.77
N ARG A 47 -10.13 17.31 2.45
CA ARG A 47 -11.28 17.93 1.78
C ARG A 47 -12.57 17.12 1.97
N THR A 48 -12.49 15.79 1.91
CA THR A 48 -13.64 14.92 2.16
C THR A 48 -14.15 15.08 3.59
N ARG A 49 -13.24 15.17 4.56
CA ARG A 49 -13.58 15.34 5.98
C ARG A 49 -14.22 16.71 6.25
N GLU A 50 -13.71 17.76 5.61
CA GLU A 50 -14.27 19.12 5.71
C GLU A 50 -15.68 19.19 5.12
N LEU A 51 -15.88 18.67 3.91
CA LEU A 51 -17.16 18.78 3.20
C LEU A 51 -18.26 17.90 3.81
N LEU A 52 -17.91 16.71 4.29
CA LEU A 52 -18.89 15.72 4.74
C LEU A 52 -18.99 15.62 6.26
N GLY A 53 -18.13 16.33 7.00
CA GLY A 53 -18.00 16.13 8.45
C GLY A 53 -17.57 14.70 8.83
N TRP A 54 -17.03 13.94 7.87
CA TRP A 54 -16.74 12.51 8.05
C TRP A 54 -15.46 12.29 8.88
N PRO A 55 -15.53 11.58 10.01
CA PRO A 55 -14.35 11.12 10.73
C PRO A 55 -13.99 9.67 10.34
N PRO A 56 -12.72 9.37 9.97
CA PRO A 56 -12.26 8.00 9.80
C PRO A 56 -12.38 7.23 11.12
N SER A 57 -13.08 6.10 11.13
CA SER A 57 -13.31 5.27 12.33
C SER A 57 -12.46 3.99 12.36
N GLN A 58 -11.96 3.57 11.20
CA GLN A 58 -11.15 2.36 11.07
C GLN A 58 -9.66 2.68 11.24
N PRO A 59 -8.84 1.68 11.62
CA PRO A 59 -7.40 1.83 11.65
C PRO A 59 -6.84 2.24 10.28
N GLY A 60 -5.64 2.83 10.30
CA GLY A 60 -4.89 3.02 9.07
C GLY A 60 -4.60 1.68 8.37
N LEU A 61 -4.27 1.75 7.07
CA LEU A 61 -4.07 0.58 6.23
C LEU A 61 -3.05 -0.42 6.81
N ILE A 62 -1.91 0.06 7.32
CA ILE A 62 -0.83 -0.81 7.81
C ILE A 62 -1.27 -1.62 9.06
N PRO A 63 -1.79 -1.01 10.13
CA PRO A 63 -2.37 -1.76 11.25
C PRO A 63 -3.53 -2.68 10.85
N ASP A 64 -4.31 -2.32 9.82
CA ASP A 64 -5.40 -3.18 9.36
C ASP A 64 -4.88 -4.41 8.59
N LEU A 65 -3.94 -4.21 7.66
CA LEU A 65 -3.29 -5.28 6.90
C LEU A 65 -2.53 -6.23 7.82
N ASP A 66 -1.92 -5.74 8.90
CA ASP A 66 -1.19 -6.57 9.86
C ASP A 66 -2.13 -7.42 10.76
N ARG A 67 -3.40 -7.61 10.41
CA ARG A 67 -4.32 -8.51 11.11
C ARG A 67 -4.28 -9.90 10.46
N SER A 68 -4.34 -10.97 11.28
CA SER A 68 -4.25 -12.35 10.81
C SER A 68 -5.35 -12.71 9.79
N ARG A 69 -6.57 -12.19 9.99
CA ARG A 69 -7.75 -12.45 9.14
C ARG A 69 -7.55 -12.23 7.63
N HIS A 70 -6.57 -11.42 7.23
CA HIS A 70 -6.27 -11.14 5.82
C HIS A 70 -5.41 -12.23 5.17
N PHE A 71 -4.85 -13.14 5.97
CA PHE A 71 -3.91 -14.18 5.56
C PHE A 71 -4.31 -15.58 6.06
N GLU A 72 -5.52 -15.71 6.60
CA GLU A 72 -6.16 -17.00 6.91
C GLU A 72 -6.75 -17.57 5.62
N SER A 73 -6.56 -18.87 5.34
CA SER A 73 -7.13 -19.58 4.18
C SER A 73 -8.39 -20.34 4.53
#